data_AF-A0AAV0R4T2-F1
#
_entry.id   AF-A0AAV0R4T2-F1
#
_cell.length_a   1.000
_cell.length_b   1.000
_cell.length_c   1.000
_cell.angle_alpha   90.00
_cell.angle_beta   90.00
_cell.angle_gamma   90.00
#
_symmetry.space_group_name_H-M   'P 1'
#
loop_
_entity.id
_entity.type
_entity.pdbx_description
1 polymer ?
#
loop_
_entity_poly.entity_id
_entity_poly.type
_entity_poly.pdbx_seq_one_letter_code
_entity_poly.pdbx_strand_id
1 'polypeptide(L)'
;MQGMEGIDFLVVDSRRKDFARVLRAAKLSGRGAVLVCKNASSKQATSFRWRSVLDGGSTRRLVRSVYLPVGKGLDIAHVATSGAASSTAGGGQSKSSQSRWIKHVDRESGEVHVIRK
;
A
#
# COMPACT_ATOMS: atom_id res chain seq x y z
N MET A 1 -8.10 23.26 0.06
CA MET A 1 -8.64 22.32 -0.95
C MET A 1 -9.92 21.74 -0.38
N GLN A 2 -11.04 21.87 -1.09
CA GLN A 2 -12.30 21.22 -0.72
C GLN A 2 -12.05 19.70 -0.57
N GLY A 3 -12.53 19.15 0.54
CA GLY A 3 -11.96 17.97 1.20
C GLY A 3 -11.91 16.73 0.32
N MET A 4 -10.71 16.19 0.13
CA MET A 4 -10.52 14.83 -0.36
C MET A 4 -10.87 13.85 0.77
N GLU A 5 -12.16 13.61 0.97
CA GLU A 5 -12.70 12.77 2.04
C GLU A 5 -13.14 11.40 1.55
N GLY A 6 -12.98 10.38 2.39
CA GLY A 6 -13.44 9.03 2.09
C GLY A 6 -12.66 8.34 0.97
N ILE A 7 -11.40 8.68 0.73
CA ILE A 7 -10.64 8.10 -0.38
C ILE A 7 -10.31 6.63 -0.12
N ASP A 8 -10.76 5.75 -1.02
CA ASP A 8 -10.39 4.33 -1.06
C ASP A 8 -9.21 4.05 -2.02
N PHE A 9 -8.98 4.92 -3.00
CA PHE A 9 -7.92 4.77 -4.00
C PHE A 9 -7.36 6.13 -4.44
N LEU A 10 -6.04 6.31 -4.37
CA LEU A 10 -5.37 7.56 -4.75
C LEU A 10 -4.13 7.29 -5.58
N VAL A 11 -4.01 7.96 -6.72
CA VAL A 11 -2.80 7.96 -7.55
C VAL A 11 -2.19 9.35 -7.56
N VAL A 12 -0.89 9.44 -7.28
CA VAL A 12 -0.11 10.66 -7.39
C VAL A 12 1.07 10.45 -8.34
N ASP A 13 1.52 11.54 -8.96
CA ASP A 13 2.73 11.54 -9.78
C ASP A 13 3.92 12.05 -8.95
N SER A 14 4.90 11.19 -8.70
CA SER A 14 6.06 11.51 -7.86
C SER A 14 7.01 12.54 -8.48
N ARG A 15 6.85 12.89 -9.76
CA ARG A 15 7.58 14.02 -10.38
C ARG A 15 7.15 15.36 -9.81
N ARG A 16 5.95 15.44 -9.24
CA ARG A 16 5.44 16.67 -8.62
C ARG A 16 6.07 16.85 -7.24
N LYS A 17 6.70 18.00 -6.98
CA LYS A 17 7.40 18.27 -5.70
C LYS A 17 6.51 18.11 -4.45
N ASP A 18 5.20 18.28 -4.60
CA ASP A 18 4.21 18.28 -3.53
C ASP A 18 3.46 16.95 -3.35
N PHE A 19 3.80 15.89 -4.10
CA PHE A 19 3.05 14.63 -4.08
C PHE A 19 2.89 14.04 -2.65
N ALA A 20 3.96 14.06 -1.85
CA ALA A 20 3.92 13.58 -0.46
C ALA A 20 3.01 14.44 0.43
N ARG A 21 2.84 15.73 0.11
CA ARG A 21 1.89 16.61 0.80
C ARG A 21 0.45 16.24 0.43
N VAL A 22 0.19 15.93 -0.84
CA VAL A 22 -1.13 15.45 -1.30
C VAL A 22 -1.51 14.16 -0.60
N LEU A 23 -0.58 13.19 -0.53
CA LEU A 23 -0.81 11.92 0.16
C LEU A 23 -1.12 12.11 1.66
N ARG A 24 -0.45 13.05 2.34
CA ARG A 24 -0.72 13.37 3.76
C ARG A 24 -2.03 14.11 3.98
N ALA A 25 -2.43 14.96 3.03
CA ALA A 25 -3.67 15.74 3.12
C ALA A 25 -4.92 14.92 2.78
N ALA A 26 -4.76 13.78 2.12
CA ALA A 26 -5.85 12.88 1.76
C ALA A 26 -6.50 12.25 2.99
N LYS A 27 -7.81 12.49 3.19
CA LYS A 27 -8.58 11.82 4.24
C LYS A 27 -9.07 10.47 3.69
N LEU A 28 -8.28 9.43 3.92
CA LEU A 28 -8.59 8.07 3.51
C LEU A 28 -9.86 7.56 4.22
N SER A 29 -10.60 6.68 3.56
CA SER A 29 -11.82 6.09 4.11
C SER A 29 -11.56 5.27 5.36
N GLY A 30 -12.62 5.02 6.14
CA GLY A 30 -12.57 4.14 7.31
C GLY A 30 -12.35 2.65 6.98
N ARG A 31 -12.43 2.27 5.70
CA ARG A 31 -12.26 0.87 5.23
C ARG A 31 -10.81 0.52 4.88
N GLY A 32 -9.93 1.53 4.90
CA GLY A 32 -8.60 1.42 4.32
C GLY A 32 -8.56 1.96 2.89
N ALA A 33 -7.36 2.01 2.31
CA ALA A 33 -7.16 2.56 0.98
C ALA A 33 -5.92 2.00 0.30
N VAL A 34 -5.87 2.14 -1.03
CA VAL A 34 -4.69 1.86 -1.84
C VAL A 34 -4.14 3.17 -2.40
N LEU A 35 -2.88 3.46 -2.08
CA LEU A 35 -2.15 4.64 -2.53
C LEU A 35 -1.12 4.22 -3.57
N VAL A 36 -0.99 5.01 -4.62
CA VAL A 36 -0.12 4.70 -5.76
C VAL A 36 0.72 5.91 -6.14
N CYS A 37 2.02 5.70 -6.25
CA CYS A 37 3.01 6.65 -6.73
C CYS A 37 3.46 6.24 -8.13
N LYS A 38 3.04 6.99 -9.15
CA LYS A 38 3.55 6.85 -10.52
C LYS A 38 4.88 7.59 -10.67
N ASN A 39 5.77 7.09 -11.52
CA ASN A 39 7.11 7.63 -11.73
C ASN A 39 7.98 7.53 -10.47
N ALA A 40 7.86 6.40 -9.77
CA ALA A 40 8.56 6.14 -8.51
C ALA A 40 10.08 5.97 -8.66
N SER A 41 10.62 5.85 -9.88
CA SER A 41 12.07 5.89 -10.13
C SER A 41 12.65 7.31 -10.24
N SER A 42 11.80 8.35 -10.17
CA SER A 42 12.27 9.74 -10.23
C SER A 42 13.13 10.12 -9.02
N LYS A 43 14.07 11.06 -9.19
CA LYS A 43 14.96 11.54 -8.12
C LYS A 43 14.20 12.05 -6.88
N GLN A 44 12.99 12.58 -7.08
CA GLN A 44 12.12 13.05 -6.00
C GLN A 44 11.47 11.89 -5.23
N ALA A 45 11.23 10.76 -5.90
CA ALA A 45 10.58 9.59 -5.31
C ALA A 45 11.54 8.68 -4.56
N THR A 46 12.84 8.67 -4.88
CA THR A 46 13.81 7.75 -4.25
C THR A 46 13.99 7.97 -2.74
N SER A 47 13.71 9.17 -2.23
CA SER A 47 13.73 9.48 -0.79
C SER A 47 12.37 9.25 -0.10
N PHE A 48 11.33 8.94 -0.87
CA PHE A 48 9.98 8.73 -0.35
C PHE A 48 9.91 7.44 0.46
N ARG A 49 9.17 7.49 1.57
CA ARG A 49 8.85 6.31 2.36
C ARG A 49 7.39 6.38 2.79
N TRP A 50 6.63 5.32 2.52
CA TRP A 50 5.22 5.24 2.90
C TRP A 50 4.94 5.54 4.37
N ARG A 51 5.86 5.17 5.29
CA ARG A 51 5.71 5.45 6.72
C ARG A 51 5.59 6.95 7.02
N SER A 52 6.37 7.80 6.34
CA SER A 52 6.37 9.25 6.60
C SER A 52 5.06 9.97 6.24
N VAL A 53 4.19 9.29 5.48
CA VAL A 53 2.84 9.78 5.14
C VAL A 53 1.81 9.34 6.17
N LEU A 54 2.05 8.23 6.87
CA LEU A 54 1.07 7.57 7.73
C LEU A 54 1.30 7.85 9.23
N ASP A 55 2.51 8.27 9.63
CA ASP A 55 2.90 8.52 11.01
C ASP A 55 2.28 9.79 11.65
N GLY A 56 1.40 10.51 10.94
CA GLY A 56 0.81 11.79 11.34
C GLY A 56 -0.37 11.72 12.31
N GLY A 57 -0.39 10.79 13.27
CA GLY A 57 -1.41 10.72 14.33
C GLY A 57 -2.73 10.02 13.97
N SER A 58 -2.79 9.31 12.85
CA SER A 58 -3.98 8.54 12.45
C SER A 58 -3.88 7.08 12.91
N THR A 59 -5.03 6.47 13.21
CA THR A 59 -5.23 5.02 13.39
C THR A 59 -4.98 4.24 12.09
N ARG A 60 -4.02 4.62 11.25
CA ARG A 60 -3.81 4.03 9.92
C ARG A 60 -2.47 3.32 9.90
N ARG A 61 -2.46 2.08 9.40
CA ARG A 61 -1.28 1.22 9.35
C ARG A 61 -0.98 0.83 7.91
N LEU A 62 0.27 0.99 7.50
CA LEU A 62 0.77 0.38 6.28
C LEU A 62 0.72 -1.13 6.41
N VAL A 63 -0.07 -1.81 5.59
CA VAL A 63 -0.19 -3.27 5.59
C VAL A 63 0.91 -3.88 4.74
N ARG A 64 1.03 -3.39 3.50
CA ARG A 64 2.01 -3.86 2.52
C ARG A 64 2.27 -2.78 1.49
N SER A 65 3.49 -2.78 0.96
CA SER A 65 3.83 -1.99 -0.22
C SER A 65 4.55 -2.87 -1.24
N VAL A 66 4.51 -2.47 -2.50
CA VAL A 66 5.23 -3.13 -3.59
C VAL A 66 5.69 -2.09 -4.61
N TYR A 67 6.94 -2.23 -5.05
CA TYR A 67 7.45 -1.52 -6.21
C TYR A 67 7.35 -2.42 -7.44
N LEU A 68 6.80 -1.91 -8.52
CA LEU A 68 6.69 -2.57 -9.82
C LEU A 68 7.53 -1.80 -10.85
N PRO A 69 8.46 -2.47 -11.57
CA PRO A 69 9.32 -1.84 -12.57
C PRO A 69 8.58 -1.61 -13.90
N VAL A 70 7.35 -1.10 -13.85
CA VAL A 70 6.54 -0.79 -15.03
C VAL A 70 6.71 0.68 -15.42
N GLY A 71 7.09 0.93 -16.68
CA GLY A 71 7.41 2.28 -17.16
C GLY A 71 8.52 2.94 -16.33
N LYS A 72 8.23 4.12 -15.76
CA LYS A 72 9.16 4.86 -14.87
C LYS A 72 9.02 4.45 -13.39
N GLY A 73 8.62 3.22 -13.13
CA GLY A 73 8.38 2.69 -11.79
C GLY A 73 7.02 3.10 -11.22
N LEU A 74 6.43 2.17 -10.49
CA LEU A 74 5.15 2.30 -9.82
C LEU A 74 5.28 1.75 -8.40
N ASP A 75 5.05 2.58 -7.40
CA ASP A 75 5.06 2.16 -5.99
C ASP A 75 3.64 2.18 -5.45
N ILE A 76 3.21 1.10 -4.81
CA ILE A 76 1.83 0.88 -4.37
C ILE A 76 1.87 0.55 -2.89
N ALA A 77 1.01 1.19 -2.09
CA ALA A 77 0.80 0.89 -0.68
C ALA A 77 -0.66 0.61 -0.37
N HIS A 78 -0.90 -0.49 0.34
CA HIS A 78 -2.18 -0.77 0.98
C HIS A 78 -2.14 -0.32 2.44
N VAL A 79 -3.10 0.51 2.82
CA VAL A 79 -3.25 1.11 4.15
C VAL A 79 -4.55 0.61 4.77
N ALA A 80 -4.46 0.03 5.96
CA ALA A 80 -5.63 -0.39 6.74
C ALA A 80 -5.88 0.57 7.91
N THR A 81 -7.08 0.49 8.47
CA THR A 81 -7.40 1.13 9.74
C THR A 81 -7.03 0.21 10.91
N SER A 82 -6.46 0.79 11.96
CA SER A 82 -5.88 0.14 13.14
C SER A 82 -6.93 -0.51 14.03
N GLY A 83 -8.22 -0.30 13.75
CA GLY A 83 -9.33 -1.05 14.37
C GLY A 83 -9.55 -2.43 13.77
N ALA A 84 -9.03 -2.70 12.57
CA ALA A 84 -9.03 -4.02 11.95
C ALA A 84 -7.72 -4.75 12.25
N ALA A 85 -7.41 -4.93 13.53
CA ALA A 85 -6.32 -5.79 13.96
C ALA A 85 -6.69 -7.26 13.71
N SER A 86 -6.68 -7.68 12.43
CA SER A 86 -6.41 -9.08 12.09
C SER A 86 -4.91 -9.29 12.27
N SER A 87 -4.56 -9.69 13.49
CA SER A 87 -3.42 -10.54 13.87
C SER A 87 -2.38 -10.77 12.76
N THR A 88 -1.48 -9.79 12.56
CA THR A 88 -0.17 -10.02 11.97
C THR A 88 0.89 -9.25 12.76
N ALA A 89 0.84 -9.42 14.08
CA ALA A 89 2.02 -9.50 14.93
C ALA A 89 2.05 -10.96 15.43
N GLY A 90 3.25 -11.53 15.53
CA GLY A 90 3.47 -12.98 15.44
C GLY A 90 2.78 -13.86 16.49
N GLY A 91 2.62 -15.13 16.12
CA GLY A 91 2.52 -16.29 17.02
C GLY A 91 1.13 -16.59 17.57
N GLY A 92 0.62 -17.79 17.26
CA GLY A 92 -0.52 -18.38 17.97
C GLY A 92 -1.48 -19.14 17.05
N GLN A 93 -1.41 -20.46 17.10
CA GLN A 93 -2.22 -21.41 16.32
C GLN A 93 -3.72 -21.23 16.57
N SER A 94 -4.52 -21.25 15.51
CA SER A 94 -5.81 -21.96 15.53
C SER A 94 -5.91 -22.83 14.29
N LYS A 95 -5.99 -24.14 14.52
CA LYS A 95 -6.20 -25.16 13.49
C LYS A 95 -7.66 -25.11 13.06
N SER A 96 -7.99 -24.23 12.12
CA SER A 96 -9.08 -24.51 11.18
C SER A 96 -8.47 -24.47 9.80
N SER A 97 -8.87 -25.39 8.92
CA SER A 97 -8.46 -25.42 7.52
C SER A 97 -9.05 -24.20 6.80
N GLN A 98 -8.55 -23.02 7.12
CA GLN A 98 -8.95 -21.77 6.52
C GLN A 98 -8.40 -21.75 5.10
N SER A 99 -9.31 -21.61 4.13
CA SER A 99 -8.96 -21.45 2.73
C SER A 99 -7.89 -20.36 2.62
N ARG A 100 -6.67 -20.75 2.29
CA ARG A 100 -5.53 -19.83 2.20
C ARG A 100 -5.13 -19.69 0.74
N TRP A 101 -4.88 -18.45 0.35
CA TRP A 101 -4.30 -18.15 -0.94
C TRP A 101 -2.81 -18.47 -0.93
N ILE A 102 -2.38 -19.27 -1.90
CA ILE A 102 -0.99 -19.63 -2.12
C ILE A 102 -0.53 -18.86 -3.35
N LYS A 103 0.42 -17.94 -3.15
CA LYS A 103 1.06 -17.20 -4.24
C LYS A 103 2.37 -17.91 -4.61
N HIS A 104 2.48 -18.36 -5.84
CA HIS A 104 3.71 -18.86 -6.44
C HIS A 104 4.19 -17.86 -7.49
N VAL A 105 5.50 -17.60 -7.54
CA VAL A 105 6.11 -16.75 -8.56
C VAL A 105 7.09 -17.62 -9.32
N ASP A 106 6.84 -17.81 -10.60
CA ASP A 106 7.75 -18.50 -11.49
C ASP A 106 9.05 -17.71 -11.60
N ARG A 107 10.19 -18.37 -11.43
CA ARG A 107 11.49 -17.70 -11.40
C ARG A 107 12.07 -17.43 -12.78
N GLU A 108 11.62 -18.14 -13.81
CA GLU A 108 12.10 -18.01 -15.18
C GLU A 108 11.25 -17.01 -15.97
N SER A 109 9.92 -17.13 -15.90
CA SER A 109 8.97 -16.25 -16.60
C SER A 109 8.58 -15.01 -15.80
N GLY A 110 8.69 -15.06 -14.47
CA GLY A 110 8.22 -14.00 -13.57
C GLY A 110 6.70 -13.97 -13.37
N GLU A 111 5.98 -14.95 -13.93
CA GLU A 111 4.53 -15.06 -13.79
C GLU A 111 4.12 -15.39 -12.36
N VAL A 112 2.93 -14.95 -11.97
CA VAL A 112 2.39 -15.16 -10.62
C VAL A 112 1.18 -16.06 -10.69
N HIS A 113 1.28 -17.24 -10.08
CA HIS A 113 0.16 -18.17 -9.93
C HIS A 113 -0.46 -18.04 -8.54
N VAL A 114 -1.79 -18.00 -8.48
CA VAL A 114 -2.53 -17.86 -7.22
C VAL A 114 -3.53 -19.01 -7.11
N ILE A 115 -3.31 -19.90 -6.13
CA ILE A 115 -4.13 -21.09 -5.90
C ILE A 115 -4.88 -20.93 -4.58
N ARG A 116 -6.15 -21.34 -4.55
CA ARG A 116 -6.95 -21.41 -3.33
C ARG A 116 -7.03 -22.86 -2.86
N LYS A 117 -6.69 -23.11 -1.60
CA LYS A 117 -6.93 -24.39 -0.92
C LYS A 117 -8.35 -24.44 -0.35
#